data_AF-A0AAE0B4I2-F1
#
_entry.id   AF-A0AAE0B4I2-F1
#
_cell.length_a   1.000
_cell.length_b   1.000
_cell.length_c   1.000
_cell.angle_alpha   90.00
_cell.angle_beta   90.00
_cell.angle_gamma   90.00
#
_symmetry.space_group_name_H-M   'P 1'
#
loop_
_entity.id
_entity.type
_entity.pdbx_description
1 polymer ?
#
loop_
_entity_poly.entity_id
_entity_poly.type
_entity_poly.pdbx_seq_one_letter_code
_entity_poly.pdbx_strand_id
1 'polypeptide(L)'
;MPAKKNIVPWTSMIAGLAMHWHGGEAIQLLHEMEESGIKPDRIIFVPVLYICIHAGLIEQGHEYFLKMKNVYSIGPSIDHYVEIVADIFTGN
;
A
#
# COMPACT_ATOMS: atom_id res chain seq x y z
N MET A 1 -3.40 18.14 18.43
CA MET A 1 -3.20 17.61 17.05
C MET A 1 -3.43 16.09 17.06
N PRO A 2 -4.63 15.57 16.76
CA PRO A 2 -4.97 14.16 16.99
C PRO A 2 -4.93 13.23 15.76
N ALA A 3 -4.86 13.73 14.52
CA ALA A 3 -5.00 12.88 13.32
C ALA A 3 -3.88 11.83 13.13
N LYS A 4 -2.65 12.12 13.57
CA LYS A 4 -1.49 11.22 13.36
C LYS A 4 -1.48 9.97 14.23
N LYS A 5 -2.26 9.93 15.32
CA LYS A 5 -2.31 8.75 16.20
C LYS A 5 -3.18 7.64 15.65
N ASN A 6 -4.15 7.96 14.80
CA ASN A 6 -5.11 6.97 14.30
C ASN A 6 -4.57 6.17 13.11
N ILE A 7 -3.56 6.67 12.38
CA ILE A 7 -2.98 5.99 11.21
C ILE A 7 -1.95 4.90 11.59
N VAL A 8 -1.19 5.10 12.66
CA VAL A 8 -0.09 4.21 13.07
C VAL A 8 -0.53 2.75 13.27
N PRO A 9 -1.68 2.45 13.91
CA PRO A 9 -2.18 1.09 14.03
C PRO A 9 -2.48 0.43 12.67
N TRP A 10 -3.15 1.15 11.75
CA TRP A 10 -3.45 0.65 10.41
C TRP A 10 -2.20 0.32 9.62
N THR A 11 -1.23 1.26 9.60
CA THR A 11 0.05 1.05 8.94
C THR A 11 0.78 -0.18 9.50
N SER A 12 0.75 -0.36 10.81
CA SER A 12 1.40 -1.51 11.47
C SER A 12 0.72 -2.83 11.12
N MET A 13 -0.62 -2.87 11.10
CA MET A 13 -1.39 -4.06 10.74
C MET A 13 -1.21 -4.44 9.27
N ILE A 14 -1.31 -3.47 8.36
CA ILE A 14 -1.13 -3.67 6.92
C ILE A 14 0.30 -4.14 6.62
N ALA A 15 1.31 -3.52 7.22
CA ALA A 15 2.70 -3.97 7.07
C ALA A 15 2.90 -5.39 7.63
N GLY A 16 2.30 -5.70 8.78
CA GLY A 16 2.34 -7.03 9.37
C GLY A 16 1.76 -8.09 8.45
N LEU A 17 0.56 -7.87 7.91
CA LEU A 17 -0.09 -8.78 6.98
C LEU A 17 0.68 -8.91 5.66
N ALA A 18 1.24 -7.80 5.19
CA ALA A 18 2.07 -7.78 3.99
C ALA A 18 3.32 -8.67 4.11
N MET A 19 4.02 -8.59 5.24
CA MET A 19 5.20 -9.42 5.51
C MET A 19 4.88 -10.91 5.63
N HIS A 20 3.64 -11.26 5.97
CA HIS A 20 3.20 -12.64 6.16
C HIS A 20 2.36 -13.17 4.98
N TRP A 21 2.41 -12.51 3.82
CA TRP A 21 1.72 -12.95 2.58
C TRP A 21 0.19 -12.94 2.66
N HIS A 22 -0.39 -12.22 3.63
CA HIS A 22 -1.83 -12.03 3.78
C HIS A 22 -2.31 -10.81 2.96
N GLY A 23 -2.03 -10.80 1.66
CA GLY A 23 -2.28 -9.65 0.79
C GLY A 23 -3.76 -9.22 0.73
N GLY A 24 -4.68 -10.19 0.70
CA GLY A 24 -6.12 -9.89 0.69
C GLY A 24 -6.59 -9.16 1.96
N GLU A 25 -6.16 -9.61 3.13
CA GLU A 25 -6.50 -8.98 4.41
C GLU A 25 -5.87 -7.58 4.54
N ALA A 26 -4.64 -7.41 4.05
CA ALA A 26 -3.98 -6.11 4.03
C ALA A 26 -4.72 -5.10 3.14
N ILE A 27 -5.20 -5.53 1.97
CA ILE A 27 -6.01 -4.68 1.06
C ILE A 27 -7.37 -4.36 1.70
N GLN A 28 -8.00 -5.34 2.35
CA GLN A 28 -9.26 -5.11 3.05
C GLN A 28 -9.10 -4.06 4.16
N LEU A 29 -8.06 -4.15 4.99
CA LEU A 29 -7.79 -3.14 6.03
C LEU A 29 -7.50 -1.76 5.45
N LEU A 30 -6.84 -1.67 4.30
CA LEU A 30 -6.65 -0.40 3.61
C LEU A 30 -8.00 0.21 3.20
N HIS A 31 -8.93 -0.61 2.72
CA HIS A 31 -10.28 -0.16 2.39
C HIS A 31 -11.06 0.31 3.63
N GLU A 32 -11.03 -0.47 4.71
CA GLU A 32 -11.69 -0.11 5.98
C GLU A 32 -11.11 1.20 6.56
N MET A 33 -9.80 1.41 6.41
CA MET A 33 -9.14 2.67 6.80
C MET A 33 -9.68 3.85 5.98
N GLU A 34 -9.81 3.69 4.66
CA GLU A 34 -10.36 4.72 3.77
C GLU A 34 -11.83 5.03 4.08
N GLU A 35 -12.67 4.00 4.30
CA GLU A 35 -14.08 4.13 4.68
C GLU A 35 -14.24 4.82 6.04
N SER A 36 -13.30 4.60 6.96
CA SER A 36 -13.24 5.29 8.26
C SER A 36 -12.84 6.77 8.14
N GLY A 37 -12.62 7.28 6.92
CA GLY A 37 -12.20 8.66 6.64
C GLY A 37 -10.74 8.94 6.97
N ILE A 38 -9.94 7.91 7.26
CA ILE A 38 -8.52 8.04 7.55
C ILE A 38 -7.77 7.91 6.24
N LYS A 39 -7.03 8.96 5.86
CA LYS A 39 -6.28 8.95 4.60
C LYS A 39 -4.97 8.16 4.74
N PRO A 40 -4.69 7.21 3.83
CA PRO A 40 -3.37 6.62 3.63
C PRO A 40 -2.26 7.67 3.63
N ASP A 41 -1.18 7.40 4.34
CA ASP A 41 0.06 8.14 4.21
C ASP A 41 1.04 7.39 3.31
N ARG A 42 2.18 8.03 3.06
CA ARG A 42 3.23 7.49 2.22
C ARG A 42 3.80 6.16 2.73
N ILE A 43 3.71 5.88 4.02
CA ILE A 43 4.31 4.68 4.61
C ILE A 43 3.44 3.46 4.28
N ILE A 44 2.13 3.63 4.18
CA ILE A 44 1.20 2.54 3.87
C ILE A 44 1.34 2.00 2.44
N PHE A 45 1.74 2.85 1.49
CA PHE A 45 1.82 2.44 0.09
C PHE A 45 2.98 1.47 -0.17
N VAL A 46 4.05 1.49 0.62
CA VAL A 46 5.17 0.53 0.47
C VAL A 46 4.71 -0.93 0.68
N PRO A 47 4.11 -1.31 1.83
CA PRO A 47 3.65 -2.68 2.03
C PRO A 47 2.50 -3.06 1.09
N VAL A 48 1.66 -2.11 0.67
CA VAL A 48 0.58 -2.36 -0.31
C VAL A 48 1.13 -2.68 -1.69
N LEU A 49 2.11 -1.92 -2.18
CA LEU A 49 2.76 -2.20 -3.47
C LEU A 49 3.54 -3.52 -3.42
N TYR A 50 4.24 -3.77 -2.31
CA TYR A 50 4.94 -5.03 -2.07
C TYR A 50 4.00 -6.23 -2.22
N ILE A 51 2.88 -6.27 -1.51
CA ILE A 51 1.96 -7.42 -1.62
C ILE A 51 1.34 -7.55 -3.00
N CYS A 52 0.98 -6.44 -3.65
CA CYS A 52 0.30 -6.51 -4.93
C CYS A 52 1.19 -7.17 -5.97
N ILE A 53 2.48 -6.85 -5.95
CA ILE A 53 3.43 -7.37 -6.92
C ILE A 53 3.79 -8.82 -6.60
N HIS A 54 4.06 -9.11 -5.33
CA HIS A 54 4.40 -10.46 -4.89
C HIS A 54 3.21 -11.45 -4.93
N ALA A 55 1.97 -10.95 -4.86
CA ALA A 55 0.75 -11.75 -5.04
C ALA A 55 0.30 -11.86 -6.51
N GLY A 56 1.05 -11.29 -7.47
CA GLY A 56 0.69 -11.28 -8.89
C GLY A 56 -0.47 -10.35 -9.24
N LEU A 57 -0.93 -9.53 -8.30
CA LEU A 57 -1.96 -8.49 -8.46
C LEU A 57 -1.36 -7.20 -9.04
N ILE A 58 -0.62 -7.33 -10.14
CA ILE A 58 0.14 -6.22 -10.75
C ILE A 58 -0.79 -5.05 -11.09
N GLU A 59 -1.93 -5.30 -11.72
CA GLU A 59 -2.89 -4.24 -12.08
C GLU A 59 -3.36 -3.42 -10.86
N GLN A 60 -3.63 -4.08 -9.74
CA GLN A 60 -3.99 -3.40 -8.48
C GLN A 60 -2.81 -2.61 -7.91
N GLY A 61 -1.58 -3.15 -8.00
CA GLY A 61 -0.38 -2.43 -7.59
C GLY A 61 -0.20 -1.12 -8.37
N HIS A 62 -0.39 -1.15 -9.69
CA HIS A 62 -0.37 0.04 -10.54
C HIS A 62 -1.51 1.00 -10.20
N GLU A 63 -2.72 0.51 -9.94
CA GLU A 63 -3.85 1.33 -9.50
C GLU A 63 -3.52 2.07 -8.19
N TYR A 64 -3.00 1.38 -7.17
CA TYR A 64 -2.60 1.99 -5.91
C TYR A 64 -1.45 2.99 -6.08
N PHE A 65 -0.49 2.72 -6.95
CA PHE A 65 0.58 3.67 -7.28
C PHE A 65 0.04 4.95 -7.92
N LEU A 66 -0.93 4.83 -8.83
CA LEU A 66 -1.61 5.98 -9.43
C LEU A 66 -2.50 6.70 -8.42
N LYS A 67 -3.23 5.99 -7.58
CA LYS A 67 -4.07 6.54 -6.51
C LYS A 67 -3.24 7.35 -5.51
N MET A 68 -2.06 6.83 -5.12
CA MET A 68 -1.07 7.55 -4.31
C MET A 68 -0.73 8.92 -4.90
N LYS A 69 -0.46 8.99 -6.21
CA LYS A 69 -0.09 10.24 -6.89
C LYS A 69 -1.27 11.17 -7.12
N ASN A 70 -2.38 10.65 -7.64
CA ASN A 70 -3.47 11.45 -8.17
C ASN A 70 -4.53 11.80 -7.12
N VAL A 71 -4.81 10.87 -6.19
CA VAL A 71 -5.84 11.04 -5.15
C VAL A 71 -5.23 11.56 -3.86
N TYR A 72 -4.11 10.97 -3.44
CA TYR A 72 -3.46 11.36 -2.17
C TYR A 72 -2.40 12.44 -2.33
N SER A 73 -2.04 12.82 -3.57
CA SER A 73 -0.99 13.82 -3.84
C SER A 73 0.36 13.46 -3.19
N ILE A 74 0.65 12.17 -3.07
CA ILE A 74 1.87 11.65 -2.48
C ILE A 74 2.88 11.35 -3.59
N GLY A 75 4.06 11.99 -3.49
CA GLY A 75 5.18 11.73 -4.38
C GLY A 75 5.86 10.37 -4.07
N PRO A 76 6.08 9.51 -5.09
CA PRO A 76 6.78 8.24 -4.90
C PRO A 76 8.22 8.42 -4.37
N SER A 77 8.68 7.55 -3.45
CA SER A 77 10.13 7.31 -3.20
C SER A 77 10.68 6.26 -4.13
N ILE A 78 12.01 6.17 -4.14
CA ILE A 78 12.77 4.96 -4.42
C ILE A 78 12.06 3.70 -3.90
N ASP A 79 11.63 3.62 -2.63
CA ASP A 79 10.96 2.42 -2.10
C ASP A 79 9.70 2.03 -2.89
N HIS A 80 8.92 3.03 -3.34
CA HIS A 80 7.72 2.77 -4.15
C HIS A 80 8.09 2.29 -5.56
N TYR A 81 9.17 2.82 -6.13
CA TYR A 81 9.67 2.39 -7.44
C TYR A 81 10.32 1.02 -7.39
N VAL A 82 10.99 0.67 -6.29
CA VAL A 82 11.60 -0.66 -6.08
C VAL A 82 10.52 -1.73 -6.15
N GLU A 83 9.40 -1.52 -5.47
CA GLU A 83 8.28 -2.45 -5.56
C GLU A 83 7.80 -2.54 -7.01
N ILE A 84 7.42 -1.42 -7.64
CA ILE A 84 6.91 -1.43 -9.02
C ILE A 84 7.87 -2.14 -9.97
N VAL A 85 9.16 -1.81 -9.98
CA VAL A 85 10.14 -2.42 -10.90
C VAL A 85 10.38 -3.90 -10.59
N ALA A 86 10.07 -4.39 -9.38
CA ALA A 86 10.11 -5.81 -9.08
C ALA A 86 9.11 -6.62 -9.94
N ASP A 87 8.03 -6.00 -10.44
CA ASP A 87 7.07 -6.65 -11.35
C ASP A 87 7.75 -7.21 -12.62
N ILE A 88 8.72 -6.47 -13.18
CA ILE A 88 9.53 -6.84 -14.35
C ILE A 88 10.33 -8.12 -14.09
N PHE A 89 10.84 -8.30 -12.87
CA PHE A 89 11.64 -9.46 -12.50
C PHE A 89 10.78 -10.67 -12.12
N THR A 90 9.54 -10.45 -11.67
CA THR A 90 8.61 -11.54 -11.34
C THR A 90 7.97 -12.23 -12.55
N GLY A 91 8.15 -11.71 -13.77
CA GLY A 91 7.92 -12.44 -15.01
C GLY A 91 6.48 -12.96 -15.19
N ASN A 92 5.50 -12.06 -15.08
CA ASN A 92 4.10 -12.32 -15.47
C ASN A 92 3.84 -11.84 -16.90
#